data_AF-A0A4Q5MZ38-F1
#
_entry.id   AF-A0A4Q5MZ38-F1
#
_cell.length_a   1.000
_cell.length_b   1.000
_cell.length_c   1.000
_cell.angle_alpha   90.00
_cell.angle_beta   90.00
_cell.angle_gamma   90.00
#
_symmetry.space_group_name_H-M   'P 1'
#
loop_
_entity.id
_entity.type
_entity.pdbx_description
1 polymer ?
#
loop_
_entity_poly.entity_id
_entity_poly.type
_entity_poly.pdbx_seq_one_letter_code
_entity_poly.pdbx_strand_id
1 'polypeptide(L)'
;MSPDVSPDMSPNLVLVVVIAVLVTTGVYLLLERSLSRVLIGIILLGNGINLSFLVAGGAAGGAPIVGTTPEGEMSDPLPQAMVLTAIVITLGMTAFLLALAYRSWQLHRHDEVQDDVEDRRIARIAARDEPIFEDADADMAKLDLERDAAEARDEIGLSGAATTPSEGPR
;
A
#
# COMPACT_ATOMS: atom_id res chain seq x y z
N MET A 1 -52.19 -28.70 0.75
CA MET A 1 -50.84 -29.28 0.65
C MET A 1 -49.98 -28.26 -0.08
N SER A 2 -49.54 -27.23 0.63
CA SER A 2 -48.72 -26.14 0.10
C SER A 2 -47.28 -26.66 -0.05
N PRO A 3 -46.70 -26.67 -1.25
CA PRO A 3 -45.26 -26.80 -1.39
C PRO A 3 -44.64 -25.49 -0.88
N ASP A 4 -44.06 -25.56 0.30
CA ASP A 4 -43.15 -24.55 0.85
C ASP A 4 -41.90 -24.56 -0.04
N VAL A 5 -41.91 -23.72 -1.09
CA VAL A 5 -40.71 -23.42 -1.86
C VAL A 5 -40.04 -22.28 -1.13
N SER A 6 -39.20 -22.64 -0.16
CA SER A 6 -38.22 -21.72 0.39
C SER A 6 -37.37 -21.22 -0.79
N PRO A 7 -37.32 -19.92 -1.10
CA PRO A 7 -36.39 -19.43 -2.10
C PRO A 7 -34.99 -19.74 -1.58
N ASP A 8 -34.29 -20.67 -2.23
CA ASP A 8 -32.92 -21.01 -1.90
C ASP A 8 -32.07 -19.74 -2.03
N MET A 9 -31.83 -19.07 -0.90
CA MET A 9 -30.93 -17.93 -0.74
C MET A 9 -29.48 -18.44 -0.80
N SER A 10 -29.15 -19.18 -1.85
CA SER A 10 -27.79 -19.62 -2.13
C SER A 10 -27.14 -18.58 -3.04
N PRO A 11 -26.00 -18.00 -2.64
CA PRO A 11 -25.22 -17.15 -3.52
C PRO A 11 -24.95 -17.91 -4.82
N ASN A 12 -25.20 -17.27 -5.96
CA ASN A 12 -24.94 -17.91 -7.25
C ASN A 12 -23.44 -18.18 -7.36
N LEU A 13 -23.08 -19.46 -7.24
CA LEU A 13 -21.68 -19.91 -7.20
C LEU A 13 -20.92 -19.52 -8.47
N VAL A 14 -21.61 -19.44 -9.62
CA VAL A 14 -21.03 -18.95 -10.87
C VAL A 14 -20.64 -17.48 -10.73
N LEU A 15 -21.50 -16.62 -10.16
CA LEU A 15 -21.17 -15.21 -9.94
C LEU A 15 -19.98 -15.05 -8.98
N VAL A 16 -19.94 -15.85 -7.91
CA VAL A 16 -18.83 -15.83 -6.95
C VAL A 16 -17.50 -16.21 -7.62
N VAL A 17 -17.50 -17.24 -8.46
CA VAL A 17 -16.31 -17.66 -9.23
C VAL A 17 -15.89 -16.57 -10.22
N VAL A 18 -16.84 -15.96 -10.93
CA VAL A 18 -16.56 -14.85 -11.87
C VAL A 18 -15.93 -13.67 -11.13
N ILE A 19 -16.47 -13.28 -9.98
CA ILE A 19 -15.90 -12.23 -9.12
C ILE A 19 -14.47 -12.58 -8.73
N ALA A 20 -14.23 -13.80 -8.22
CA ALA A 20 -12.92 -14.24 -7.80
C ALA A 20 -11.90 -14.18 -8.96
N VAL A 21 -12.29 -14.61 -10.16
CA VAL A 21 -11.45 -14.55 -11.36
C VAL A 21 -11.16 -13.09 -11.75
N LEU A 22 -12.17 -12.22 -11.77
CA LEU A 22 -11.99 -10.80 -12.11
C LEU A 22 -11.07 -10.08 -11.13
N VAL A 23 -11.27 -10.28 -9.83
CA VAL A 23 -10.44 -9.68 -8.79
C VAL A 23 -9.01 -10.23 -8.86
N THR A 24 -8.84 -11.55 -8.97
CA THR A 24 -7.51 -12.17 -9.05
C THR A 24 -6.75 -11.71 -10.30
N THR A 25 -7.41 -11.69 -11.46
CA THR A 25 -6.79 -11.23 -12.71
C THR A 25 -6.50 -9.73 -12.64
N GLY A 26 -7.40 -8.93 -12.07
CA GLY A 26 -7.19 -7.50 -11.87
C GLY A 26 -5.98 -7.20 -10.97
N VAL A 27 -5.87 -7.89 -9.83
CA VAL A 27 -4.69 -7.79 -8.93
C VAL A 27 -3.42 -8.29 -9.62
N TYR A 28 -3.49 -9.38 -10.37
CA TYR A 28 -2.34 -9.89 -11.12
C TYR A 28 -1.81 -8.86 -12.12
N LEU A 29 -2.71 -8.22 -12.89
CA LEU A 29 -2.33 -7.19 -13.87
C LEU A 29 -1.84 -5.90 -13.21
N LEU A 30 -2.32 -5.57 -12.01
CA LEU A 30 -1.82 -4.45 -11.21
C LEU A 30 -0.35 -4.62 -10.78
N LEU A 31 0.12 -5.86 -10.67
CA LEU A 31 1.52 -6.17 -10.31
C LEU A 31 2.45 -6.17 -11.53
N GLU A 32 1.92 -6.00 -12.73
CA GLU A 32 2.75 -5.92 -13.94
C GLU A 32 3.39 -4.54 -14.12
N ARG A 33 4.50 -4.52 -14.87
CA ARG A 33 5.27 -3.29 -15.10
C ARG A 33 4.71 -2.35 -16.15
N SER A 34 3.81 -2.80 -17.02
CA SER A 34 3.28 -1.94 -18.09
C SER A 34 2.04 -1.18 -17.60
N LEU A 35 2.03 0.13 -17.83
CA LEU A 35 0.93 1.00 -17.39
C LEU A 35 -0.40 0.62 -18.06
N SER A 36 -0.37 0.17 -19.32
CA SER A 36 -1.54 -0.36 -20.02
C SER A 36 -2.11 -1.60 -19.34
N ARG A 37 -1.25 -2.50 -18.86
CA ARG A 37 -1.67 -3.69 -18.11
C ARG A 37 -2.25 -3.30 -16.74
N VAL A 38 -1.61 -2.36 -16.04
CA VAL A 38 -2.14 -1.78 -14.80
C VAL A 38 -3.53 -1.14 -15.03
N LEU A 39 -3.72 -0.39 -16.13
CA LEU A 39 -5.00 0.21 -16.50
C LEU A 39 -6.10 -0.84 -16.71
N ILE A 40 -5.81 -1.90 -17.48
CA ILE A 40 -6.74 -3.02 -17.67
C ILE A 40 -7.02 -3.72 -16.34
N GLY A 41 -6.02 -3.86 -15.47
CA GLY A 41 -6.15 -4.41 -14.13
C GLY A 41 -7.15 -3.64 -13.27
N ILE A 42 -7.06 -2.31 -13.27
CA ILE A 42 -7.99 -1.43 -12.53
C ILE A 42 -9.42 -1.56 -13.07
N ILE A 43 -9.58 -1.61 -14.40
CA ILE A 43 -10.90 -1.79 -15.02
C ILE A 43 -11.51 -3.15 -14.61
N LEU A 44 -10.74 -4.23 -14.68
CA LEU A 44 -11.21 -5.56 -14.29
C LEU A 44 -11.54 -5.64 -12.79
N LEU A 45 -10.69 -5.05 -11.94
CA LEU A 45 -10.90 -5.00 -10.50
C LEU A 45 -12.16 -4.18 -10.14
N GLY A 46 -12.37 -3.04 -10.79
CA GLY A 46 -13.59 -2.24 -10.63
C GLY A 46 -14.85 -3.01 -11.02
N ASN A 47 -14.83 -3.75 -12.13
CA ASN A 47 -15.94 -4.62 -12.53
C ASN A 47 -16.17 -5.76 -11.52
N GLY A 48 -15.11 -6.39 -11.01
CA GLY A 48 -15.21 -7.41 -9.96
C GLY A 48 -15.85 -6.88 -8.68
N ILE A 49 -15.46 -5.68 -8.23
CA ILE A 49 -16.03 -5.02 -7.05
C ILE A 49 -17.51 -4.68 -7.28
N ASN A 50 -17.87 -4.17 -8.46
CA ASN A 50 -19.27 -3.87 -8.79
C ASN A 50 -20.15 -5.13 -8.71
N LEU A 51 -19.65 -6.26 -9.19
CA LEU A 51 -20.34 -7.54 -9.07
C LEU A 51 -20.40 -8.04 -7.62
N SER A 52 -19.37 -7.81 -6.80
CA SER A 52 -19.40 -8.12 -5.36
C SER A 52 -20.52 -7.38 -4.63
N PHE A 53 -20.73 -6.10 -4.94
CA PHE A 53 -21.86 -5.34 -4.39
C PHE A 53 -23.21 -5.88 -4.85
N LEU A 54 -23.32 -6.31 -6.12
CA LEU A 54 -24.54 -6.92 -6.62
C LEU A 54 -24.89 -8.20 -5.86
N VAL A 55 -23.91 -9.07 -5.60
CA VAL A 55 -24.12 -10.30 -4.82
C VAL A 55 -24.41 -9.98 -3.34
N ALA A 56 -23.79 -8.94 -2.79
CA ALA A 56 -24.07 -8.48 -1.43
C ALA A 56 -25.50 -7.92 -1.25
N GLY A 57 -26.13 -7.43 -2.32
CA GLY A 57 -27.51 -6.93 -2.31
C GLY A 57 -28.61 -7.99 -2.27
N GLY A 58 -28.24 -9.28 -2.22
CA GLY A 58 -29.18 -10.36 -1.95
C GLY A 58 -30.01 -10.78 -3.15
N ALA A 59 -31.24 -11.23 -2.89
CA ALA A 59 -32.10 -11.84 -3.90
C ALA A 59 -32.48 -10.84 -5.00
N ALA A 60 -32.57 -11.33 -6.24
CA ALA A 60 -33.02 -10.54 -7.37
C ALA A 60 -34.50 -10.16 -7.19
N GLY A 61 -34.76 -8.90 -6.83
CA GLY A 61 -36.09 -8.31 -6.77
C GLY A 61 -36.37 -7.37 -7.94
N GLY A 62 -37.58 -6.81 -7.99
CA GLY A 62 -37.93 -5.75 -8.93
C GLY A 62 -37.12 -4.46 -8.71
N ALA A 63 -37.15 -3.58 -9.70
CA ALA A 63 -36.42 -2.32 -9.64
C ALA A 63 -36.88 -1.45 -8.46
N PRO A 64 -35.98 -0.80 -7.72
CA PRO A 64 -36.35 0.03 -6.58
C PRO A 64 -36.89 1.39 -6.98
N ILE A 65 -38.03 1.36 -7.66
CA ILE A 65 -38.76 2.51 -8.16
C ILE A 65 -40.14 2.49 -7.51
N VAL A 66 -40.43 3.53 -6.72
CA VAL A 66 -41.71 3.69 -6.03
C VAL A 66 -42.86 3.59 -7.03
N GLY A 67 -43.83 2.74 -6.74
CA GLY A 67 -45.03 2.54 -7.57
C GLY A 67 -44.90 1.50 -8.69
N THR A 68 -43.74 0.85 -8.85
CA THR A 68 -43.55 -0.21 -9.87
C THR A 68 -43.61 -1.63 -9.30
N THR A 69 -42.97 -1.85 -8.15
CA THR A 69 -42.83 -3.16 -7.51
C THR A 69 -43.33 -3.05 -6.06
N PRO A 70 -44.06 -4.04 -5.52
CA PRO A 70 -44.37 -4.12 -4.10
C PRO A 70 -43.10 -4.04 -3.23
N GLU A 71 -43.16 -3.35 -2.09
CA GLU A 71 -41.99 -3.08 -1.23
C GLU A 71 -41.23 -4.35 -0.80
N GLY A 72 -41.93 -5.47 -0.61
CA GLY A 72 -41.34 -6.75 -0.22
C GLY A 72 -40.69 -7.56 -1.35
N GLU A 73 -40.88 -7.14 -2.60
CA GLU A 73 -40.32 -7.80 -3.79
C GLU A 73 -39.22 -6.96 -4.46
N MET A 74 -38.86 -5.83 -3.86
CA MET A 74 -37.92 -4.86 -4.39
C MET A 74 -36.46 -5.25 -4.07
N SER A 75 -35.56 -5.05 -5.03
CA SER A 75 -34.12 -5.19 -4.77
C SER A 75 -33.63 -4.10 -3.81
N ASP A 76 -32.60 -4.39 -3.00
CA ASP A 76 -32.03 -3.42 -2.05
C ASP A 76 -31.46 -2.19 -2.80
N PRO A 77 -31.97 -0.97 -2.56
CA PRO A 77 -31.49 0.24 -3.21
C PRO A 77 -30.09 0.67 -2.74
N LEU A 78 -29.65 0.25 -1.55
CA LEU A 78 -28.39 0.71 -0.98
C LEU A 78 -27.16 0.21 -1.77
N PRO A 79 -27.00 -1.11 -2.04
CA PRO A 79 -25.93 -1.60 -2.91
C PRO A 79 -25.98 -1.03 -4.33
N GLN A 80 -27.19 -0.79 -4.87
CA GLN A 80 -27.34 -0.21 -6.21
C GLN A 80 -26.78 1.22 -6.30
N ALA A 81 -27.08 2.05 -5.31
CA ALA A 81 -26.52 3.41 -5.22
C ALA A 81 -24.99 3.36 -5.09
N MET A 82 -24.47 2.46 -4.25
CA MET A 82 -23.02 2.26 -4.06
C MET A 82 -22.31 1.86 -5.36
N VAL A 83 -22.90 0.95 -6.15
CA VAL A 83 -22.35 0.53 -7.45
C VAL A 83 -22.32 1.70 -8.44
N LEU A 84 -23.38 2.52 -8.50
CA LEU A 84 -23.38 3.69 -9.39
C LEU A 84 -22.24 4.65 -9.04
N THR A 85 -22.01 4.91 -7.75
CA THR A 85 -20.87 5.73 -7.29
C THR A 85 -19.53 5.08 -7.66
N ALA A 86 -19.39 3.77 -7.44
CA ALA A 86 -18.17 3.05 -7.77
C ALA A 86 -17.85 3.10 -9.28
N ILE A 87 -18.86 2.98 -10.15
CA ILE A 87 -18.71 3.10 -11.60
C ILE A 87 -18.18 4.48 -11.99
N VAL A 88 -18.75 5.56 -11.43
CA VAL A 88 -18.32 6.92 -11.77
C VAL A 88 -16.89 7.19 -11.30
N ILE A 89 -16.53 6.75 -10.08
CA ILE A 89 -15.16 6.86 -9.58
C ILE A 89 -14.19 6.07 -10.48
N THR A 90 -14.55 4.84 -10.84
CA THR A 90 -13.72 4.00 -11.73
C THR A 90 -13.53 4.66 -13.09
N LEU A 91 -14.57 5.26 -13.66
CA LEU A 91 -14.47 5.99 -14.93
C LEU A 91 -13.57 7.23 -14.81
N GLY A 92 -13.69 7.99 -13.72
CA GLY A 92 -12.83 9.15 -13.45
C GLY A 92 -11.36 8.75 -13.27
N MET A 93 -11.08 7.73 -12.46
CA MET A 93 -9.74 7.18 -12.28
C MET A 93 -9.16 6.63 -13.58
N THR A 94 -9.96 5.90 -14.36
CA THR A 94 -9.54 5.33 -15.65
C THR A 94 -9.20 6.43 -16.65
N ALA A 95 -10.04 7.47 -16.77
CA ALA A 95 -9.76 8.61 -17.65
C ALA A 95 -8.50 9.36 -17.24
N PHE A 96 -8.31 9.57 -15.93
CA PHE A 96 -7.11 10.21 -15.38
C PHE A 96 -5.85 9.39 -15.66
N LEU A 97 -5.88 8.09 -15.35
CA LEU A 97 -4.74 7.19 -15.60
C LEU A 97 -4.44 7.04 -17.09
N LEU A 98 -5.47 7.00 -17.94
CA LEU A 98 -5.30 6.98 -19.38
C LEU A 98 -4.63 8.27 -19.88
N ALA A 99 -4.98 9.43 -19.34
CA ALA A 99 -4.32 10.70 -19.66
C ALA A 99 -2.85 10.71 -19.21
N LEU A 100 -2.55 10.15 -18.03
CA LEU A 100 -1.16 9.98 -17.57
C LEU A 100 -0.37 8.98 -18.41
N ALA A 101 -0.97 7.85 -18.77
CA ALA A 101 -0.36 6.84 -19.63
C ALA A 101 -0.06 7.44 -21.01
N TYR A 102 -1.00 8.19 -21.59
CA TYR A 102 -0.79 8.92 -22.84
C TYR A 102 0.38 9.92 -22.73
N ARG A 103 0.41 10.71 -21.65
CA ARG A 103 1.51 11.66 -21.41
C ARG A 103 2.86 10.96 -21.21
N SER A 104 2.88 9.84 -20.49
CA SER A 104 4.08 9.03 -20.28
C SER A 104 4.60 8.46 -21.59
N TRP A 105 3.70 7.92 -22.43
CA TRP A 105 4.05 7.38 -23.74
C TRP A 105 4.61 8.47 -24.66
N GLN A 106 4.06 9.69 -24.63
CA GLN A 106 4.59 10.81 -25.40
C GLN A 106 6.02 11.17 -24.99
N LEU A 107 6.37 11.04 -23.71
CA LEU A 107 7.67 11.43 -23.17
C LEU A 107 8.73 10.33 -23.31
N HIS A 108 8.37 9.09 -23.02
CA HIS A 108 9.32 7.96 -22.95
C HIS A 108 9.24 7.01 -24.16
N ARG A 109 8.18 7.08 -25.00
CA ARG A 109 7.90 6.19 -26.15
C ARG A 109 7.79 4.70 -25.84
N HIS A 110 7.68 4.33 -24.57
CA HIS A 110 7.39 2.98 -24.10
C HIS A 110 6.50 3.07 -22.85
N ASP A 111 5.84 1.98 -22.53
CA ASP A 111 4.79 1.91 -21.52
C ASP A 111 5.23 1.15 -20.24
N GLU A 112 6.52 0.85 -20.13
CA GLU A 112 7.09 0.09 -19.02
C GLU A 112 7.60 1.02 -17.91
N VAL A 113 7.11 0.81 -16.69
CA VAL A 113 7.61 1.47 -15.48
C VAL A 113 9.04 1.00 -15.21
N GLN A 114 10.00 1.92 -15.32
CA GLN A 114 11.42 1.66 -15.13
C GLN A 114 11.78 1.64 -13.64
N ASP A 115 12.74 0.79 -13.27
CA ASP A 115 13.41 0.92 -11.98
C ASP A 115 14.42 2.07 -12.06
N ASP A 116 14.44 2.93 -11.05
CA ASP A 116 15.48 3.95 -10.96
C ASP A 116 16.84 3.30 -10.65
N VAL A 117 17.86 3.67 -11.42
CA VAL A 117 19.25 3.24 -11.17
C VAL A 117 19.81 3.86 -9.89
N GLU A 118 19.31 5.04 -9.52
CA GLU A 118 19.63 5.74 -8.27
C GLU A 118 19.13 4.93 -7.07
N ASP A 119 17.91 4.39 -7.14
CA ASP A 119 17.34 3.53 -6.09
C ASP A 119 18.22 2.30 -5.82
N ARG A 120 18.75 1.68 -6.89
CA ARG A 120 19.69 0.55 -6.77
C ARG A 120 21.05 0.96 -6.21
N ARG A 121 21.45 2.22 -6.38
CA ARG A 121 22.68 2.78 -5.80
C ARG A 121 22.48 3.03 -4.31
N ILE A 122 21.40 3.72 -3.93
CA ILE A 122 21.04 4.01 -2.53
C ILE A 122 20.84 2.71 -1.74
N ALA A 123 20.12 1.73 -2.30
CA ALA A 123 19.92 0.43 -1.63
C ALA A 123 21.24 -0.30 -1.36
N ARG A 124 22.24 -0.16 -2.25
CA ARG A 124 23.58 -0.73 -2.05
C ARG A 124 24.40 0.03 -1.01
N ILE A 125 24.32 1.36 -0.99
CA ILE A 125 25.00 2.19 0.00
C ILE A 125 24.44 1.90 1.39
N ALA A 126 23.11 1.86 1.52
CA ALA A 126 22.42 1.51 2.77
C ALA A 126 22.77 0.09 3.25
N ALA A 127 22.90 -0.89 2.35
CA ALA A 127 23.32 -2.24 2.72
C ALA A 127 24.76 -2.35 3.25
N ARG A 128 25.59 -1.32 2.99
CA ARG A 128 26.98 -1.26 3.47
C ARG A 128 27.14 -0.39 4.71
N ASP A 129 26.04 0.19 5.23
CA ASP A 129 26.06 1.26 6.24
C ASP A 129 27.07 2.38 5.90
N GLU A 130 27.30 2.60 4.60
CA GLU A 130 28.18 3.68 4.12
C GLU A 130 27.36 4.99 4.12
N PRO A 131 27.88 6.09 4.70
CA PRO A 131 27.17 7.36 4.68
C PRO A 131 27.03 7.87 3.24
N ILE A 132 25.82 8.34 2.88
CA ILE A 132 25.48 8.81 1.52
C ILE A 132 26.29 10.05 1.13
N PHE A 133 26.77 10.80 2.12
CA PHE A 133 27.65 11.94 1.98
C PHE A 133 28.81 11.82 2.98
N GLU A 134 30.04 12.02 2.51
CA GLU A 134 31.21 12.22 3.36
C GLU A 134 31.14 13.66 3.92
N ASP A 135 30.25 13.90 4.87
CA ASP A 135 30.21 15.17 5.60
C ASP A 135 31.46 15.21 6.51
N ALA A 136 32.51 15.87 6.05
CA ALA A 136 33.74 16.08 6.83
C ALA A 136 33.45 16.70 8.21
N ASP A 137 32.35 17.46 8.32
CA ASP A 137 31.87 18.06 9.56
C ASP A 137 31.35 17.01 10.56
N ALA A 138 30.78 15.90 10.09
CA ALA A 138 30.27 14.82 10.95
C ALA A 138 31.43 14.01 11.57
N ASP A 139 32.49 13.77 10.80
CA ASP A 139 33.70 13.10 11.30
C ASP A 139 34.44 13.97 12.33
N MET A 140 34.55 15.28 12.06
CA MET A 140 35.07 16.26 13.03
C MET A 140 34.23 16.25 14.33
N ALA A 141 32.90 16.29 14.22
CA ALA A 141 32.02 16.26 15.39
C ALA A 141 32.13 14.94 16.18
N LYS A 142 32.31 13.80 15.51
CA LYS A 142 32.52 12.50 16.16
C LYS A 142 33.87 12.43 16.88
N LEU A 143 34.94 12.95 16.27
CA LEU A 143 36.27 13.04 16.89
C LEU A 143 36.25 13.93 18.13
N ASP A 144 35.58 15.08 18.06
CA ASP A 144 35.42 15.99 19.19
C ASP A 144 34.66 15.32 20.34
N LEU A 145 33.55 14.62 20.06
CA LEU A 145 32.80 13.88 21.08
C LEU A 145 33.60 12.72 21.69
N GLU A 146 34.38 11.98 20.90
CA GLU A 146 35.25 10.91 21.40
C GLU A 146 36.37 11.45 22.28
N ARG A 147 36.94 12.61 21.92
CA ARG A 147 37.94 13.31 22.73
C ARG A 147 37.33 13.84 24.04
N ASP A 148 36.17 14.49 23.97
CA ASP A 148 35.46 14.99 25.15
C ASP A 148 35.06 13.83 26.09
N ALA A 149 34.64 12.68 25.54
CA ALA A 149 34.33 11.49 26.31
C ALA A 149 35.58 10.83 26.94
N ALA A 150 36.76 10.95 26.30
CA ALA A 150 38.03 10.48 26.84
C ALA A 150 38.53 11.40 27.97
N GLU A 151 38.39 12.71 27.82
CA GLU A 151 38.75 13.72 28.83
C GLU A 151 37.82 13.62 30.07
N ALA A 152 36.53 13.32 29.87
CA ALA A 152 35.56 13.20 30.96
C ALA A 152 35.73 11.95 31.87
N ARG A 153 36.63 11.01 31.54
CA ARG A 153 36.79 9.74 32.27
C ARG A 153 37.65 9.83 33.54
N ASP A 154 38.41 10.91 33.74
CA ASP A 154 39.49 10.92 34.74
C ASP A 154 39.15 11.67 36.06
N GLU A 155 37.97 12.27 36.20
CA GLU A 155 37.67 13.10 37.38
C GLU A 155 36.95 12.37 38.54
N ILE A 156 36.68 11.06 38.42
CA ILE A 156 36.05 10.27 39.49
C ILE A 156 36.97 9.12 39.94
N GLY A 157 38.12 9.50 40.53
CA GLY A 157 39.20 8.59 40.91
C GLY A 157 39.97 8.97 42.18
N LEU A 158 39.25 9.19 43.28
CA LEU A 158 39.70 8.96 44.66
C LEU A 158 40.79 9.87 45.27
N SER A 159 40.29 10.88 45.99
CA SER A 159 40.82 11.40 47.25
C SER A 159 41.24 10.26 48.22
N GLY A 160 42.47 10.27 48.73
CA GLY A 160 42.85 9.40 49.85
C GLY A 160 44.35 9.23 50.13
N ALA A 161 44.87 10.04 51.05
CA ALA A 161 45.88 9.76 52.08
C ALA A 161 46.81 8.53 51.97
N ALA A 162 48.13 8.73 52.15
CA ALA A 162 48.91 8.19 53.30
C ALA A 162 50.44 8.24 53.10
N THR A 163 51.10 9.06 53.93
CA THR A 163 52.38 8.82 54.67
C THR A 163 53.51 7.99 54.05
N THR A 164 54.65 8.64 53.79
CA THR A 164 55.98 8.02 53.68
C THR A 164 56.66 7.93 55.05
N PRO A 165 57.14 6.75 55.47
CA PRO A 165 58.19 6.61 56.48
C PRO A 165 59.42 5.86 55.93
N SER A 166 60.60 6.48 55.98
CA SER A 166 61.91 5.77 56.05
C SER A 166 63.00 6.79 56.41
N GLU A 167 63.49 6.83 57.64
CA GLU A 167 64.62 6.05 58.20
C GLU A 167 66.00 6.44 57.62
N GLY A 168 66.91 6.90 58.51
CA GLY A 168 68.26 7.40 58.20
C GLY A 168 69.29 6.29 57.91
N PRO A 169 70.58 6.64 57.74
CA PRO A 169 71.55 6.20 58.76
C PRO A 169 72.80 7.08 58.95
N ARG A 170 73.24 7.11 60.23
CA ARG A 170 74.62 7.27 60.78
C ARG A 170 75.48 8.45 60.38
#